data_AF-A0A315WVE8-F1
#
_entry.id   AF-A0A315WVE8-F1
#
_cell.length_a   1.000
_cell.length_b   1.000
_cell.length_c   1.000
_cell.angle_alpha   90.00
_cell.angle_beta   90.00
_cell.angle_gamma   90.00
#
_symmetry.space_group_name_H-M   'P 1'
#
loop_
_entity.id
_entity.type
_entity.pdbx_description
1 polymer ?
#
loop_
_entity_poly.entity_id
_entity_poly.type
_entity_poly.pdbx_seq_one_letter_code
_entity_poly.pdbx_strand_id
1 'polypeptide(L)'
;MSRKAAVFTLLSCIASASAFGEPSCPFPEGMQASISASKQVVEARQAGITKDDLLTQISPGLNGQMSQLLKSIVDEVYDHPLLRPEVYAAYRFEHCFVSQQHAEQVAALKFADAYPLLKQCELIDPEGARPPCAMRVVHTVTGIPE
;
A
#
# COMPACT_ATOMS: atom_id res chain seq x y z
N MET A 1 41.93 19.70 -50.17
CA MET A 1 41.85 20.18 -48.77
C MET A 1 40.60 21.05 -48.62
N SER A 2 39.72 20.68 -47.70
CA SER A 2 38.78 21.54 -46.93
C SER A 2 37.62 20.67 -46.45
N ARG A 3 37.79 20.07 -45.27
CA ARG A 3 36.73 19.38 -44.53
C ARG A 3 35.84 20.45 -43.91
N LYS A 4 34.55 20.48 -44.27
CA LYS A 4 33.53 21.25 -43.55
C LYS A 4 33.10 20.43 -42.33
N ALA A 5 33.33 20.97 -41.14
CA ALA A 5 32.83 20.44 -39.90
C ALA A 5 31.32 20.67 -39.80
N ALA A 6 30.56 19.61 -39.54
CA ALA A 6 29.18 19.70 -39.11
C ALA A 6 29.14 19.18 -37.67
N VAL A 7 29.10 20.10 -36.71
CA VAL A 7 28.81 19.80 -35.30
C VAL A 7 27.28 19.79 -35.19
N PHE A 8 26.71 18.60 -35.08
CA PHE A 8 25.29 18.40 -34.81
C PHE A 8 25.11 18.26 -33.29
N THR A 9 24.80 19.38 -32.63
CA THR A 9 24.47 19.39 -31.20
C THR A 9 23.01 18.98 -31.02
N LEU A 10 22.76 17.71 -30.73
CA LEU A 10 21.45 17.22 -30.29
C LEU A 10 21.37 17.31 -28.76
N LEU A 11 20.99 18.48 -28.26
CA LEU A 11 20.52 18.63 -26.89
C LEU A 11 19.06 18.14 -26.84
N SER A 12 18.88 16.82 -26.75
CA SER A 12 17.58 16.24 -26.43
C SER A 12 17.34 16.42 -24.94
N CYS A 13 16.59 17.46 -24.57
CA CYS A 13 15.98 17.57 -23.26
C CYS A 13 15.07 16.36 -23.06
N ILE A 14 15.56 15.36 -22.33
CA ILE A 14 14.71 14.31 -21.75
C ILE A 14 13.86 15.03 -20.72
N ALA A 15 12.66 15.45 -21.13
CA ALA A 15 11.61 15.82 -20.22
C ALA A 15 11.28 14.55 -19.42
N SER A 16 11.86 14.44 -18.23
CA SER A 16 11.40 13.50 -17.21
C SER A 16 9.97 13.87 -16.89
N ALA A 17 9.01 13.30 -17.61
CA ALA A 17 7.64 13.27 -17.16
C ALA A 17 7.67 12.48 -15.85
N SER A 18 7.67 13.19 -14.73
CA SER A 18 7.32 12.61 -13.45
C SER A 18 5.92 12.05 -13.64
N ALA A 19 5.83 10.76 -13.93
CA ALA A 19 4.59 10.03 -13.79
C ALA A 19 4.27 10.10 -12.31
N PHE A 20 3.50 11.12 -11.91
CA PHE A 20 2.89 11.16 -10.60
C PHE A 20 2.07 9.88 -10.52
N GLY A 21 2.62 8.87 -9.84
CA GLY A 21 1.93 7.62 -9.61
C GLY A 21 0.62 7.95 -8.93
N GLU A 22 -0.50 7.60 -9.57
CA GLU A 22 -1.80 7.80 -8.95
C GLU A 22 -1.80 7.09 -7.59
N PRO A 23 -2.41 7.68 -6.54
CA PRO A 23 -2.44 7.07 -5.23
C PRO A 23 -2.97 5.64 -5.32
N SER A 24 -2.25 4.69 -4.72
CA SER A 24 -2.63 3.27 -4.70
C SER A 24 -3.95 3.02 -3.97
N CYS A 25 -4.48 4.03 -3.28
CA CYS A 25 -5.75 4.01 -2.59
C CYS A 25 -6.64 5.17 -3.07
N PRO A 26 -7.68 4.93 -3.88
CA PRO A 26 -8.58 5.99 -4.34
C PRO A 26 -9.36 6.55 -3.14
N PHE A 27 -9.33 7.86 -2.89
CA PHE A 27 -10.00 8.46 -1.73
C PHE A 27 -11.32 9.15 -2.12
N PRO A 28 -12.39 9.04 -1.31
CA PRO A 28 -12.49 8.35 -0.01
C PRO A 28 -12.85 6.85 -0.08
N GLU A 29 -13.39 6.36 -1.20
CA GLU A 29 -14.00 5.03 -1.27
C GLU A 29 -13.00 3.89 -1.02
N GLY A 30 -11.77 4.04 -1.51
CA GLY A 30 -10.68 3.10 -1.30
C GLY A 30 -10.23 3.02 0.14
N MET A 31 -10.32 4.10 0.92
CA MET A 31 -10.01 4.04 2.35
C MET A 31 -11.02 3.16 3.09
N GLN A 32 -12.31 3.36 2.83
CA GLN A 32 -13.37 2.56 3.42
C GLN A 32 -13.28 1.10 2.96
N ALA A 33 -13.00 0.87 1.67
CA ALA A 33 -12.80 -0.45 1.11
C ALA A 33 -11.57 -1.14 1.73
N SER A 34 -10.47 -0.41 1.93
CA SER A 34 -9.24 -0.91 2.54
C SER A 34 -9.49 -1.42 3.96
N ILE A 35 -10.18 -0.65 4.80
CA ILE A 35 -10.53 -1.07 6.16
C ILE A 35 -11.47 -2.30 6.14
N SER A 36 -12.52 -2.25 5.32
CA SER A 36 -13.53 -3.32 5.27
C SER A 36 -12.91 -4.63 4.76
N ALA A 37 -12.14 -4.56 3.67
CA ALA A 37 -11.44 -5.71 3.11
C ALA A 37 -10.39 -6.27 4.08
N SER A 38 -9.66 -5.41 4.81
CA SER A 38 -8.68 -5.86 5.80
C SER A 38 -9.29 -6.80 6.84
N LYS A 39 -10.50 -6.50 7.33
CA LYS A 39 -11.21 -7.35 8.28
C LYS A 39 -11.72 -8.63 7.62
N GLN A 40 -12.43 -8.49 6.49
CA GLN A 40 -13.04 -9.62 5.78
C GLN A 40 -12.02 -10.65 5.30
N VAL A 41 -10.87 -10.21 4.77
CA VAL A 41 -9.82 -11.12 4.27
C VAL A 41 -9.15 -11.87 5.41
N VAL A 42 -8.92 -11.22 6.56
CA VAL A 42 -8.38 -11.90 7.75
C VAL A 42 -9.39 -12.92 8.28
N GLU A 43 -10.67 -12.56 8.41
CA GLU A 43 -11.75 -13.47 8.83
C GLU A 43 -11.90 -14.66 7.87
N ALA A 44 -11.88 -14.40 6.55
CA ALA A 44 -11.94 -15.43 5.52
C ALA A 44 -10.77 -16.41 5.62
N ARG A 45 -9.55 -15.91 5.82
CA ARG A 45 -8.36 -16.77 6.00
C ARG A 45 -8.48 -17.61 7.28
N GLN A 46 -8.97 -17.03 8.37
CA GLN A 46 -9.21 -17.76 9.62
C GLN A 46 -10.29 -18.85 9.45
N ALA A 47 -11.29 -18.61 8.59
CA ALA A 47 -12.31 -19.58 8.22
C ALA A 47 -11.81 -20.65 7.22
N GLY A 48 -10.55 -20.60 6.80
CA GLY A 48 -9.96 -21.58 5.88
C GLY A 48 -10.28 -21.38 4.41
N ILE A 49 -10.80 -20.21 4.02
CA ILE A 49 -10.97 -19.85 2.61
C ILE A 49 -9.59 -19.74 1.94
N THR A 50 -9.47 -20.13 0.67
CA THR A 50 -8.20 -20.05 -0.04
C THR A 50 -7.93 -18.66 -0.62
N LYS A 51 -6.65 -18.36 -0.88
CA LYS A 51 -6.23 -17.12 -1.55
C LYS A 51 -6.91 -16.97 -2.91
N ASP A 52 -6.90 -18.04 -3.70
CA ASP A 52 -7.45 -18.06 -5.05
C ASP A 52 -8.97 -17.81 -5.03
N ASP A 53 -9.70 -18.45 -4.11
CA ASP A 53 -11.15 -18.24 -3.98
C ASP A 53 -11.49 -16.77 -3.68
N LEU A 54 -10.72 -16.09 -2.82
CA LEU A 54 -10.91 -14.67 -2.55
C LEU A 54 -10.55 -13.79 -3.76
N LEU A 55 -9.46 -14.09 -4.46
CA LEU A 55 -9.07 -13.35 -5.66
C LEU A 55 -10.11 -13.45 -6.77
N THR A 56 -10.79 -14.60 -6.93
CA THR A 56 -11.89 -14.73 -7.90
C THR A 56 -13.14 -13.93 -7.55
N GLN A 57 -13.32 -13.58 -6.27
CA GLN A 57 -14.45 -12.76 -5.81
C GLN A 57 -14.23 -11.25 -6.00
N ILE A 58 -12.99 -10.81 -6.29
CA ILE A 58 -12.72 -9.42 -6.64
C ILE A 58 -13.45 -9.10 -7.95
N SER A 59 -14.49 -8.28 -7.87
CA SER A 59 -15.41 -8.05 -8.99
C SER A 59 -14.68 -7.53 -10.23
N PRO A 60 -14.89 -8.15 -11.41
CA PRO A 60 -14.27 -7.72 -12.66
C PRO A 60 -14.75 -6.34 -13.16
N GLY A 61 -15.80 -5.79 -12.54
CA GLY A 61 -16.31 -4.43 -12.83
C GLY A 61 -15.68 -3.32 -11.98
N LEU A 62 -14.77 -3.64 -11.06
CA LEU A 62 -14.05 -2.63 -10.29
C LEU A 62 -13.07 -1.87 -11.19
N ASN A 63 -12.89 -0.58 -10.90
CA ASN A 63 -11.80 0.17 -11.54
C ASN A 63 -10.43 -0.44 -11.18
N GLY A 64 -9.42 -0.20 -12.02
CA GLY A 64 -8.11 -0.85 -11.89
C GLY A 64 -7.43 -0.60 -10.54
N GLN A 65 -7.55 0.62 -10.00
CA GLN A 65 -6.96 0.99 -8.70
C GLN A 65 -7.63 0.25 -7.54
N MET A 66 -8.95 0.15 -7.51
CA MET A 66 -9.69 -0.57 -6.47
C MET A 66 -9.40 -2.07 -6.53
N SER A 67 -9.34 -2.64 -7.73
CA SER A 67 -8.96 -4.05 -7.91
C SER A 67 -7.55 -4.32 -7.39
N GLN A 68 -6.59 -3.45 -7.70
CA GLN A 68 -5.21 -3.54 -7.19
C GLN A 68 -5.14 -3.39 -5.67
N LEU A 69 -5.90 -2.44 -5.09
CA LEU A 69 -5.98 -2.25 -3.66
C LEU A 69 -6.43 -3.53 -2.95
N LEU A 70 -7.57 -4.10 -3.37
CA LEU A 70 -8.12 -5.32 -2.79
C LEU A 70 -7.20 -6.52 -2.98
N LYS A 71 -6.60 -6.66 -4.17
CA LYS A 71 -5.61 -7.69 -4.43
C LYS A 71 -4.40 -7.58 -3.51
N SER A 72 -3.85 -6.37 -3.31
CA SER A 72 -2.71 -6.17 -2.40
C SER A 72 -3.05 -6.61 -0.97
N ILE A 73 -4.29 -6.37 -0.51
CA ILE A 73 -4.74 -6.78 0.82
C ILE A 73 -4.79 -8.31 0.92
N VAL A 74 -5.33 -8.99 -0.09
CA VAL A 74 -5.34 -10.45 -0.15
C VAL A 74 -3.91 -11.00 -0.17
N ASP A 75 -3.03 -10.44 -0.99
CA ASP A 75 -1.64 -10.86 -1.07
C ASP A 75 -0.91 -10.69 0.27
N GLU A 76 -0.97 -9.51 0.88
CA GLU A 76 -0.35 -9.23 2.18
C GLU A 76 -0.83 -10.19 3.28
N VAL A 77 -2.14 -10.39 3.39
CA VAL A 77 -2.73 -11.25 4.41
C VAL A 77 -2.36 -12.71 4.18
N TYR A 78 -2.26 -13.21 2.95
CA TYR A 78 -1.96 -14.62 2.71
C TYR A 78 -0.46 -14.94 2.69
N ASP A 79 0.38 -13.99 2.28
CA ASP A 79 1.82 -14.21 2.11
C ASP A 79 2.60 -14.07 3.44
N HIS A 80 1.93 -13.63 4.52
CA HIS A 80 2.53 -13.47 5.86
C HIS A 80 1.71 -14.22 6.93
N PRO A 81 2.28 -14.56 8.11
CA PRO A 81 1.47 -15.08 9.22
C PRO A 81 0.45 -14.05 9.72
N LEU A 82 -0.72 -14.52 10.16
CA LEU A 82 -1.86 -13.66 10.51
C LEU A 82 -1.51 -12.60 11.57
N LEU A 83 -2.05 -11.40 11.34
CA LEU A 83 -2.18 -10.32 12.31
C LEU A 83 -3.61 -10.26 12.86
N ARG A 84 -3.79 -9.63 14.03
CA ARG A 84 -5.09 -9.23 14.57
C ARG A 84 -5.76 -8.28 13.56
N PRO A 85 -7.06 -8.48 13.25
CA PRO A 85 -7.78 -7.66 12.28
C PRO A 85 -7.65 -6.15 12.54
N GLU A 86 -7.67 -5.72 13.81
CA GLU A 86 -7.62 -4.32 14.21
C GLU A 86 -6.24 -3.69 13.92
N VAL A 87 -5.17 -4.44 14.16
CA VAL A 87 -3.79 -3.99 13.89
C VAL A 87 -3.58 -3.82 12.39
N TYR A 88 -3.98 -4.82 11.61
CA TYR A 88 -3.82 -4.75 10.15
C TYR A 88 -4.72 -3.66 9.52
N ALA A 89 -5.97 -3.54 9.96
CA ALA A 89 -6.87 -2.50 9.47
C ALA A 89 -6.39 -1.08 9.80
N ALA A 90 -5.83 -0.86 11.00
CA ALA A 90 -5.25 0.44 11.37
C ALA A 90 -4.03 0.80 10.51
N TYR A 91 -3.16 -0.17 10.24
CA TYR A 91 -2.05 0.01 9.30
C TYR A 91 -2.54 0.36 7.88
N ARG A 92 -3.53 -0.38 7.37
CA ARG A 92 -4.08 -0.17 6.01
C ARG A 92 -4.87 1.14 5.87
N PHE A 93 -5.48 1.61 6.95
CA PHE A 93 -6.05 2.96 7.02
C PHE A 93 -4.97 4.01 6.84
N GLU A 94 -3.91 3.96 7.66
CA GLU A 94 -2.85 4.98 7.60
C GLU A 94 -2.09 4.94 6.28
N HIS A 95 -1.80 3.74 5.77
CA HIS A 95 -1.17 3.57 4.46
C HIS A 95 -1.97 4.27 3.36
N CYS A 96 -3.29 4.12 3.37
CA CYS A 96 -4.17 4.79 2.42
C CYS A 96 -4.17 6.31 2.62
N PHE A 97 -4.22 6.78 3.87
CA PHE A 97 -4.22 8.20 4.21
C PHE A 97 -2.92 8.90 3.77
N VAL A 98 -1.76 8.34 4.17
CA VAL A 98 -0.44 8.88 3.83
C VAL A 98 -0.20 8.85 2.32
N SER A 99 -0.72 7.85 1.59
CA SER A 99 -0.59 7.80 0.13
C SER A 99 -1.25 8.96 -0.61
N GLN A 100 -2.19 9.68 0.02
CA GLN A 100 -2.83 10.86 -0.59
C GLN A 100 -1.84 12.02 -0.77
N GLN A 101 -0.85 12.10 0.12
CA GLN A 101 0.13 13.19 0.15
C GLN A 101 1.53 12.73 -0.31
N HIS A 102 1.81 11.43 -0.19
CA HIS A 102 3.12 10.83 -0.41
C HIS A 102 3.03 9.53 -1.23
N ALA A 103 2.30 9.58 -2.35
CA ALA A 103 1.99 8.40 -3.16
C ALA A 103 3.23 7.59 -3.58
N GLU A 104 4.32 8.25 -3.99
CA GLU A 104 5.54 7.58 -4.45
C GLU A 104 6.26 6.84 -3.31
N GLN A 105 6.43 7.49 -2.16
CA GLN A 105 7.07 6.88 -0.99
C GLN A 105 6.27 5.70 -0.47
N VAL A 106 4.94 5.83 -0.45
CA VAL A 106 4.05 4.76 0.00
C VAL A 106 3.97 3.62 -1.03
N ALA A 107 3.99 3.91 -2.34
CA ALA A 107 4.01 2.88 -3.37
C ALA A 107 5.30 2.03 -3.35
N ALA A 108 6.41 2.58 -2.86
CA ALA A 108 7.66 1.86 -2.69
C ALA A 108 7.72 0.99 -1.42
N LEU A 109 6.77 1.16 -0.49
CA LEU A 109 6.68 0.41 0.75
C LEU A 109 6.46 -1.08 0.44
N LYS A 110 7.24 -1.95 1.09
CA LYS A 110 7.01 -3.39 1.07
C LYS A 110 6.40 -3.82 2.39
N PHE A 111 5.27 -4.52 2.34
CA PHE A 111 4.61 -4.98 3.57
C PHE A 111 5.52 -5.84 4.45
N ALA A 112 6.46 -6.59 3.86
CA ALA A 112 7.47 -7.36 4.58
C ALA A 112 8.33 -6.51 5.54
N ASP A 113 8.54 -5.23 5.24
CA ASP A 113 9.30 -4.30 6.09
C ASP A 113 8.43 -3.78 7.26
N ALA A 114 7.12 -3.61 7.02
CA ALA A 114 6.16 -3.22 8.04
C ALA A 114 5.79 -4.38 8.99
N TYR A 115 5.74 -5.60 8.48
CA TYR A 115 5.21 -6.77 9.18
C TYR A 115 5.84 -7.03 10.56
N PRO A 116 7.18 -7.03 10.73
CA PRO A 116 7.80 -7.26 12.05
C PRO A 116 7.38 -6.22 13.09
N LEU A 117 7.22 -4.95 12.67
CA LEU A 117 6.78 -3.86 13.56
C LEU A 117 5.30 -4.01 13.91
N LEU A 118 4.47 -4.43 12.94
CA LEU A 118 3.06 -4.73 13.20
C LEU A 118 2.88 -5.87 14.20
N LYS A 119 3.73 -6.91 14.15
CA LYS A 119 3.73 -7.97 15.17
C LYS A 119 4.08 -7.46 16.56
N GLN A 120 5.01 -6.50 16.67
CA GLN A 120 5.30 -5.87 17.96
C GLN A 120 4.10 -5.07 18.49
N CYS A 121 3.36 -4.41 17.61
CA CYS A 121 2.13 -3.71 17.97
C CYS A 121 1.04 -4.64 18.54
N GLU A 122 1.07 -5.95 18.26
CA GLU A 122 0.13 -6.91 18.84
C GLU A 122 0.33 -7.16 20.33
N LEU A 123 1.52 -6.84 20.85
CA LEU A 123 1.90 -7.04 22.25
C LEU A 123 1.46 -5.86 23.14
N ILE A 124 0.99 -4.78 22.54
CA ILE A 124 0.55 -3.57 23.25
C ILE A 124 -0.94 -3.66 23.55
N ASP A 125 -1.31 -3.33 24.77
CA ASP A 125 -2.70 -3.25 25.24
C ASP A 125 -3.47 -2.14 24.50
N PRO A 126 -4.67 -2.39 23.94
CA PRO A 126 -5.41 -1.42 23.13
C PRO A 126 -5.82 -0.12 23.83
N GLU A 127 -5.91 -0.09 25.17
CA GLU A 127 -6.63 1.00 25.87
C GLU A 127 -5.85 2.33 26.04
N GLY A 128 -4.57 2.42 25.64
CA GLY A 128 -3.69 3.49 26.15
C GLY A 128 -2.95 4.42 25.17
N ALA A 129 -2.89 4.18 23.86
CA ALA A 129 -1.95 4.90 22.98
C ALA A 129 -2.60 5.55 21.75
N ARG A 130 -2.51 6.89 21.67
CA ARG A 130 -2.62 7.68 20.44
C ARG A 130 -1.26 7.72 19.73
N PRO A 131 -1.19 7.61 18.39
CA PRO A 131 -2.03 6.77 17.51
C PRO A 131 -1.89 5.28 17.90
N PRO A 132 -2.81 4.39 17.47
CA PRO A 132 -2.57 2.96 17.59
C PRO A 132 -1.25 2.63 16.89
N CYS A 133 -0.40 1.87 17.58
CA CYS A 133 0.97 1.55 17.17
C CYS A 133 1.11 1.21 15.67
N ALA A 134 0.12 0.50 15.11
CA ALA A 134 0.09 0.10 13.71
C ALA A 134 0.09 1.25 12.69
N MET A 135 -0.54 2.40 13.00
CA MET A 135 -0.53 3.57 12.12
C MET A 135 0.90 4.14 12.01
N ARG A 136 1.59 4.27 13.15
CA ARG A 136 2.99 4.76 13.20
C ARG A 136 3.98 3.89 12.43
N VAL A 137 3.66 2.62 12.18
CA VAL A 137 4.50 1.75 11.35
C VAL A 137 4.65 2.31 9.94
N VAL A 138 3.59 2.88 9.35
CA VAL A 138 3.64 3.49 8.01
C VAL A 138 4.67 4.61 7.98
N HIS A 139 4.61 5.53 8.95
CA HIS A 139 5.57 6.63 9.10
C HIS A 139 7.00 6.12 9.32
N THR A 140 7.16 5.11 10.17
CA THR A 140 8.46 4.51 10.49
C THR A 140 9.12 3.91 9.25
N VAL A 141 8.39 3.14 8.44
CA VAL A 141 8.97 2.45 7.27
C VAL A 141 9.13 3.37 6.06
N THR A 142 8.30 4.40 5.95
CA THR A 142 8.38 5.38 4.85
C THR A 142 9.33 6.54 5.14
N GLY A 143 9.64 6.81 6.41
CA GLY A 143 10.36 7.99 6.86
C GLY A 143 9.54 9.29 6.81
N ILE A 144 8.22 9.20 6.59
CA ILE A 144 7.31 10.34 6.58
C ILE A 144 6.94 10.71 8.03
N PRO A 145 7.06 11.97 8.46
CA PRO A 145 6.67 12.39 9.81
C PRO A 145 5.19 12.09 10.13
N GLU A 146 4.89 11.82 11.41
CA GLU A 146 3.53 11.66 11.97
C GLU A 146 2.75 12.99 12.01
#